data_AF-A0A957P1V4-F1
#
_entry.id   AF-A0A957P1V4-F1
#
_cell.length_a   1.000
_cell.length_b   1.000
_cell.length_c   1.000
_cell.angle_alpha   90.00
_cell.angle_beta   90.00
_cell.angle_gamma   90.00
#
_symmetry.space_group_name_H-M   'P 1'
#
loop_
_entity.id
_entity.type
_entity.pdbx_description
1 polymer ?
#
loop_
_entity_poly.entity_id
_entity_poly.type
_entity_poly.pdbx_seq_one_letter_code
_entity_poly.pdbx_strand_id
1 'polypeptide(L)'
;WVAQLVPGGRLLLPLELYMRQLSVAFDKVENAAGAHLESQTVQDCAFIRLRGVYAAPDVAALEMAPGIDLFTNSDAVCALSEQILTWLQRPPFDWPTGVEITTRDFWRGLSLWLMLHEPEISGLRITERASRSIQGFAGQFLAESAGVVTASILCGQHGMAALLQAHPTAVERDEALDPQPVELIVRQLGTDESVAWRLVSLVQAWEMAERPTTERLRLMAYPKSMEPPETNGFLIEKPETWLVLEWGEVAAAATNG
;
A
#
# COMPACT_ATOMS: atom_id res chain seq x y z
N TRP A 1 -18.90 -12.69 12.45
CA TRP A 1 -19.91 -11.80 11.84
C TRP A 1 -20.94 -12.52 10.98
N VAL A 2 -20.55 -13.47 10.13
CA VAL A 2 -21.47 -14.24 9.25
C VAL A 2 -22.71 -14.78 9.98
N ALA A 3 -22.53 -15.38 11.15
CA ALA A 3 -23.63 -15.97 11.94
C ALA A 3 -24.60 -14.93 12.54
N GLN A 4 -24.19 -13.67 12.66
CA GLN A 4 -24.99 -12.60 13.28
C GLN A 4 -25.76 -11.77 12.25
N LEU A 5 -25.44 -11.90 10.95
CA LEU A 5 -26.14 -11.21 9.88
C LEU A 5 -27.47 -11.89 9.59
N VAL A 6 -28.55 -11.12 9.75
CA VAL A 6 -29.89 -11.52 9.29
C VAL A 6 -29.93 -11.62 7.75
N PRO A 7 -30.87 -12.39 7.16
CA PRO A 7 -31.05 -12.42 5.72
C PRO A 7 -31.25 -11.02 5.12
N GLY A 8 -30.51 -10.70 4.05
CA GLY A 8 -30.49 -9.36 3.44
C GLY A 8 -29.79 -8.28 4.26
N GLY A 9 -29.22 -8.64 5.42
CA GLY A 9 -28.40 -7.74 6.22
C GLY A 9 -27.07 -7.43 5.54
N ARG A 10 -26.58 -6.21 5.76
CA ARG A 10 -25.30 -5.71 5.26
C ARG A 10 -24.38 -5.34 6.41
N LEU A 11 -23.13 -5.75 6.31
CA LEU A 11 -22.09 -5.42 7.28
C LEU A 11 -21.15 -4.37 6.69
N LEU A 12 -21.17 -3.16 7.24
CA LEU A 12 -20.21 -2.12 6.90
C LEU A 12 -19.14 -2.05 7.99
N LEU A 13 -17.87 -2.24 7.64
CA LEU A 13 -16.77 -2.15 8.60
C LEU A 13 -15.49 -1.55 7.98
N PRO A 14 -14.66 -0.86 8.79
CA PRO A 14 -13.29 -0.57 8.42
C PRO A 14 -12.45 -1.85 8.54
N LEU A 15 -11.94 -2.35 7.41
CA LEU A 15 -11.07 -3.51 7.32
C LEU A 15 -9.62 -3.07 7.15
N GLU A 16 -8.74 -3.57 8.02
CA GLU A 16 -7.31 -3.32 7.93
C GLU A 16 -6.62 -4.36 7.04
N LEU A 17 -5.93 -3.88 6.02
CA LEU A 17 -5.14 -4.66 5.06
C LEU A 17 -3.73 -4.09 5.01
N TYR A 18 -2.77 -4.85 5.50
CA TYR A 18 -1.41 -4.38 5.72
C TYR A 18 -1.42 -3.06 6.50
N MET A 19 -0.82 -2.00 5.97
CA MET A 19 -0.78 -0.68 6.60
C MET A 19 -1.94 0.24 6.16
N ARG A 20 -2.96 -0.30 5.51
CA ARG A 20 -4.10 0.44 4.96
C ARG A 20 -5.40 0.05 5.64
N GLN A 21 -6.35 0.98 5.60
CA GLN A 21 -7.72 0.73 6.03
C GLN A 21 -8.67 0.99 4.86
N LEU A 22 -9.56 0.03 4.63
CA LEU A 22 -10.61 0.11 3.61
C LEU A 22 -11.98 0.09 4.31
N SER A 23 -12.91 0.92 3.87
CA SER A 23 -14.32 0.82 4.23
C SER A 23 -14.97 -0.20 3.32
N VAL A 24 -15.49 -1.28 3.89
CA VAL A 24 -16.03 -2.41 3.12
C VAL A 24 -17.46 -2.69 3.52
N ALA A 25 -18.36 -2.69 2.55
CA ALA A 25 -19.73 -3.13 2.71
C ALA A 25 -19.87 -4.58 2.22
N PHE A 26 -20.12 -5.50 3.14
CA PHE A 26 -20.30 -6.92 2.87
C PHE A 26 -21.77 -7.33 2.88
N ASP A 27 -22.15 -8.13 1.89
CA ASP A 27 -23.39 -8.91 1.91
C ASP A 27 -23.06 -10.38 2.21
N LYS A 28 -23.99 -11.08 2.85
CA LYS A 28 -23.86 -12.52 3.10
C LYS A 28 -24.26 -13.30 1.85
N VAL A 29 -23.38 -14.19 1.41
CA VAL A 29 -23.61 -15.13 0.31
C VAL A 29 -23.57 -16.55 0.86
N GLU A 30 -24.42 -17.42 0.32
CA GLU A 30 -24.50 -18.83 0.72
C GLU A 30 -24.43 -19.70 -0.53
N ASN A 31 -23.50 -20.65 -0.55
CA ASN A 31 -23.28 -21.58 -1.64
C ASN A 31 -23.10 -23.01 -1.11
N ALA A 32 -22.75 -23.96 -2.00
CA ALA A 32 -22.58 -25.36 -1.63
C ALA A 32 -21.47 -25.61 -0.58
N ALA A 33 -20.47 -24.73 -0.48
CA ALA A 33 -19.38 -24.82 0.48
C ALA A 33 -19.72 -24.18 1.85
N GLY A 34 -20.78 -23.37 1.92
CA GLY A 34 -21.22 -22.70 3.14
C GLY A 34 -21.53 -21.23 2.92
N ALA A 35 -21.64 -20.49 4.02
CA ALA A 35 -21.90 -19.05 3.99
C ALA A 35 -20.62 -18.24 4.20
N HIS A 36 -20.40 -17.26 3.34
CA HIS A 36 -19.29 -16.31 3.38
C HIS A 36 -19.79 -14.88 3.15
N LEU A 37 -18.88 -13.91 3.18
CA LEU A 37 -19.19 -12.50 2.90
C LEU A 37 -18.55 -12.08 1.59
N GLU A 38 -19.28 -11.32 0.77
CA GLU A 38 -18.77 -10.71 -0.46
C GLU A 38 -18.98 -9.20 -0.42
N SER A 39 -17.95 -8.44 -0.82
CA SER A 39 -18.01 -6.98 -0.84
C SER A 39 -18.88 -6.48 -1.98
N GLN A 40 -19.79 -5.57 -1.66
CA GLN A 40 -20.52 -4.76 -2.64
C GLN A 40 -19.77 -3.48 -3.00
N THR A 41 -19.14 -2.87 -2.00
CA THR A 41 -18.33 -1.67 -2.19
C THR A 41 -17.09 -1.75 -1.32
N VAL A 42 -15.99 -1.23 -1.89
CA VAL A 42 -14.71 -1.05 -1.22
C VAL A 42 -14.26 0.39 -1.50
N GLN A 43 -13.87 1.11 -0.46
CA GLN A 43 -13.42 2.49 -0.54
C GLN A 43 -12.26 2.73 0.41
N ASP A 44 -11.34 3.61 0.04
CA ASP A 44 -10.29 4.08 0.95
C ASP A 44 -10.89 4.83 2.14
N CYS A 45 -10.37 4.61 3.35
CA CYS A 45 -10.85 5.32 4.54
C CYS A 45 -9.75 5.51 5.59
N ALA A 46 -10.05 6.36 6.56
CA ALA A 46 -9.18 6.64 7.71
C ALA A 46 -10.03 6.80 8.97
N PHE A 47 -10.56 5.68 9.48
CA PHE A 47 -11.22 5.61 10.78
C PHE A 47 -10.21 5.38 11.90
N ILE A 48 -10.62 5.73 13.11
CA ILE A 48 -9.94 5.28 14.34
C ILE A 48 -9.89 3.75 14.33
N ARG A 49 -8.72 3.17 14.62
CA ARG A 49 -8.53 1.71 14.62
C ARG A 49 -9.43 1.04 15.66
N LEU A 50 -9.93 -0.15 15.30
CA LEU A 50 -10.69 -0.99 16.21
C LEU A 50 -9.77 -1.49 17.33
N ARG A 51 -10.27 -1.49 18.56
CA ARG A 51 -9.56 -2.02 19.73
C ARG A 51 -10.14 -3.37 20.13
N GLY A 52 -9.32 -4.21 20.74
CA GLY A 52 -9.74 -5.48 21.31
C GLY A 52 -8.93 -6.66 20.79
N VAL A 53 -9.33 -7.86 21.18
CA VAL A 53 -8.59 -9.11 20.93
C VAL A 53 -8.44 -9.49 19.45
N TYR A 54 -9.21 -8.85 18.57
CA TYR A 54 -9.17 -9.06 17.11
C TYR A 54 -8.67 -7.82 16.34
N ALA A 55 -8.13 -6.81 17.03
CA ALA A 55 -7.47 -5.68 16.38
C ALA A 55 -6.24 -6.18 15.62
N ALA A 56 -5.91 -5.57 14.47
CA ALA A 56 -4.63 -5.88 13.84
C ALA A 56 -3.49 -5.38 14.75
N PRO A 57 -2.29 -5.99 14.64
CA PRO A 57 -1.14 -5.48 15.37
C PRO A 57 -0.91 -4.01 15.02
N ASP A 58 -0.58 -3.20 16.02
CA ASP A 58 -0.09 -1.85 15.74
C ASP A 58 1.22 -1.97 14.98
N VAL A 59 1.24 -1.46 13.74
CA VAL A 59 2.49 -1.18 13.03
C VAL A 59 3.08 0.04 13.72
N ALA A 60 3.82 -0.21 14.80
CA ALA A 60 4.50 0.83 15.54
C ALA A 60 5.56 1.46 14.63
N ALA A 61 5.56 2.79 14.59
CA ALA A 61 6.65 3.53 13.96
C ALA A 61 7.91 3.31 14.80
N LEU A 62 8.97 2.80 14.18
CA LEU A 62 10.31 2.76 14.77
C LEU A 62 11.00 4.09 14.45
N GLU A 63 11.16 4.95 15.45
CA GLU A 63 12.00 6.15 15.31
C GLU A 63 13.46 5.70 15.16
N MET A 64 14.03 5.89 13.96
CA MET A 64 15.43 5.54 13.69
C MET A 64 16.37 6.69 14.05
N ALA A 65 15.92 7.92 13.81
CA ALA A 65 16.63 9.16 14.13
C ALA A 65 15.60 10.32 14.24
N PRO A 66 15.98 11.49 14.80
CA PRO A 66 15.06 12.62 14.93
C PRO A 66 14.38 13.00 13.60
N GLY A 67 13.07 12.75 13.52
CA GLY A 67 12.26 13.04 12.34
C GLY A 67 12.43 12.05 11.18
N ILE A 68 12.92 10.83 11.44
CA ILE A 68 12.99 9.71 10.50
C ILE A 68 12.43 8.47 11.19
N ASP A 69 11.29 8.00 10.71
CA ASP A 69 10.60 6.81 11.23
C ASP A 69 10.45 5.74 10.16
N LEU A 70 10.56 4.49 10.59
CA LEU A 70 10.30 3.31 9.79
C LEU A 70 8.96 2.67 10.20
N PHE A 71 8.10 2.41 9.22
CA PHE A 71 6.87 1.66 9.36
C PHE A 71 7.04 0.32 8.66
N THR A 72 7.14 -0.76 9.43
CA THR A 72 7.30 -2.10 8.88
C THR A 72 6.66 -3.13 9.82
N ASN A 73 6.21 -4.23 9.23
CA ASN A 73 5.80 -5.45 9.93
C ASN A 73 6.88 -6.54 9.83
N SER A 74 8.05 -6.24 9.24
CA SER A 74 9.15 -7.18 9.05
C SER A 74 10.24 -6.95 10.09
N ASP A 75 10.45 -7.93 10.97
CA ASP A 75 11.57 -7.92 11.93
C ASP A 75 12.93 -7.84 11.23
N ALA A 76 13.04 -8.42 10.04
CA ALA A 76 14.25 -8.34 9.23
C ALA A 76 14.53 -6.91 8.76
N VAL A 77 13.50 -6.16 8.36
CA VAL A 77 13.65 -4.75 7.97
C VAL A 77 13.91 -3.87 9.19
N CYS A 78 13.26 -4.13 10.34
CA CYS A 78 13.57 -3.47 11.61
C CYS A 78 15.05 -3.58 11.99
N ALA A 79 15.63 -4.77 11.81
CA ALA A 79 17.04 -5.03 12.11
C ALA A 79 18.02 -4.23 11.22
N LEU A 80 17.56 -3.69 10.09
CA LEU A 80 18.36 -2.87 9.17
C LEU A 80 18.30 -1.36 9.47
N SER A 81 17.63 -0.92 10.54
CA SER A 81 17.42 0.51 10.85
C SER A 81 18.70 1.36 10.83
N GLU A 82 19.79 0.89 11.45
CA GLU A 82 21.09 1.60 11.43
C GLU A 82 21.73 1.63 10.03
N GLN A 83 21.58 0.54 9.26
CA GLN A 83 22.08 0.46 7.89
C GLN A 83 21.28 1.37 6.95
N ILE A 84 19.96 1.48 7.13
CA ILE A 84 19.08 2.40 6.41
C ILE A 84 19.57 3.84 6.60
N LEU A 85 19.85 4.26 7.84
CA LEU A 85 20.41 5.59 8.12
C LEU A 85 21.76 5.79 7.42
N THR A 86 22.62 4.76 7.39
CA THR A 86 23.90 4.81 6.67
C THR A 86 23.70 4.97 5.17
N TRP A 87 22.75 4.25 4.58
CA TRP A 87 22.44 4.33 3.15
C TRP A 87 21.87 5.70 2.75
N LEU A 88 21.04 6.32 3.60
CA LEU A 88 20.50 7.68 3.37
C LEU A 88 21.59 8.77 3.27
N GLN A 89 22.78 8.52 3.81
CA GLN A 89 23.91 9.46 3.73
C GLN A 89 24.79 9.26 2.49
N ARG A 90 24.51 8.26 1.66
CA ARG A 90 25.31 7.94 0.47
C ARG A 90 24.69 8.56 -0.78
N PRO A 91 25.49 8.86 -1.82
CA PRO A 91 24.97 9.30 -3.11
C PRO A 91 23.97 8.27 -3.68
N PRO A 92 22.77 8.71 -4.08
CA PRO A 92 21.78 7.82 -4.66
C PRO A 92 22.06 7.54 -6.14
N PHE A 93 21.40 6.50 -6.66
CA PHE A 93 21.23 6.28 -8.10
C PHE A 93 19.75 6.13 -8.42
N ASP A 94 19.26 6.86 -9.41
CA ASP A 94 17.83 6.90 -9.75
C ASP A 94 17.54 6.05 -10.99
N TRP A 95 16.54 5.19 -10.88
CA TRP A 95 16.05 4.33 -11.94
C TRP A 95 14.70 4.86 -12.43
N PRO A 96 14.56 5.17 -13.73
CA PRO A 96 13.29 5.59 -14.28
C PRO A 96 12.31 4.41 -14.30
N THR A 97 11.05 4.65 -13.93
CA THR A 97 9.99 3.66 -14.11
C THR A 97 9.31 3.79 -15.46
N GLY A 98 9.33 5.00 -16.04
CA GLY A 98 8.54 5.37 -17.23
C GLY A 98 7.04 5.51 -16.96
N VAL A 99 6.62 5.51 -15.69
CA VAL A 99 5.21 5.57 -15.29
C VAL A 99 4.91 6.93 -14.67
N GLU A 100 3.92 7.63 -15.24
CA GLU A 100 3.41 8.90 -14.71
C GLU A 100 2.11 8.70 -13.93
N ILE A 101 2.05 9.21 -12.71
CA ILE A 101 0.90 9.06 -11.83
C ILE A 101 0.57 10.35 -11.08
N THR A 102 -0.68 10.46 -10.60
CA THR A 102 -1.04 11.47 -9.59
C THR A 102 -0.87 10.93 -8.17
N THR A 103 -0.95 11.80 -7.16
CA THR A 103 -1.00 11.38 -5.75
C THR A 103 -2.23 10.50 -5.49
N ARG A 104 -3.35 10.74 -6.19
CA ARG A 104 -4.56 9.90 -6.09
C ARG A 104 -4.32 8.50 -6.63
N ASP A 105 -3.64 8.34 -7.75
CA ASP A 105 -3.30 7.03 -8.32
C ASP A 105 -2.45 6.19 -7.34
N PHE A 106 -1.49 6.85 -6.67
CA PHE A 106 -0.66 6.20 -5.65
C PHE A 106 -1.52 5.65 -4.50
N TRP A 107 -2.36 6.49 -3.91
CA TRP A 107 -3.18 6.09 -2.77
C TRP A 107 -4.31 5.14 -3.16
N ARG A 108 -4.95 5.29 -4.32
CA ARG A 108 -6.09 4.43 -4.70
C ARG A 108 -5.67 3.11 -5.32
N GLY A 109 -4.45 2.96 -5.83
CA GLY A 109 -4.03 1.76 -6.55
C GLY A 109 -2.65 1.28 -6.14
N LEU A 110 -1.62 2.01 -6.56
CA LEU A 110 -0.24 1.52 -6.54
C LEU A 110 0.23 1.12 -5.13
N SER A 111 -0.12 1.88 -4.09
CA SER A 111 0.26 1.53 -2.70
C SER A 111 -0.26 0.17 -2.25
N LEU A 112 -1.52 -0.19 -2.56
CA LEU A 112 -2.08 -1.50 -2.22
C LEU A 112 -1.50 -2.60 -3.12
N TRP A 113 -1.30 -2.31 -4.41
CA TRP A 113 -0.65 -3.22 -5.35
C TRP A 113 0.73 -3.65 -4.84
N LEU A 114 1.55 -2.67 -4.44
CA LEU A 114 2.88 -2.92 -3.89
C LEU A 114 2.82 -3.81 -2.65
N MET A 115 1.92 -3.52 -1.69
CA MET A 115 1.81 -4.32 -0.47
C MET A 115 1.33 -5.76 -0.72
N LEU A 116 0.53 -6.00 -1.77
CA LEU A 116 0.03 -7.33 -2.11
C LEU A 116 1.07 -8.19 -2.84
N HIS A 117 1.84 -7.57 -3.74
CA HIS A 117 2.86 -8.28 -4.51
C HIS A 117 4.22 -8.32 -3.80
N GLU A 118 4.42 -7.44 -2.82
CA GLU A 118 5.64 -7.33 -2.04
C GLU A 118 5.35 -7.13 -0.55
N PRO A 119 5.18 -8.23 0.21
CA PRO A 119 4.87 -8.16 1.64
C PRO A 119 5.94 -7.47 2.50
N GLU A 120 7.18 -7.36 1.99
CA GLU A 120 8.29 -6.67 2.68
C GLU A 120 8.32 -5.15 2.43
N ILE A 121 7.43 -4.61 1.58
CA ILE A 121 7.31 -3.16 1.40
C ILE A 121 7.04 -2.50 2.74
N SER A 122 7.88 -1.52 3.05
CA SER A 122 7.84 -0.75 4.28
C SER A 122 7.62 0.74 3.96
N GLY A 123 7.17 1.51 4.94
CA GLY A 123 7.03 2.96 4.83
C GLY A 123 8.21 3.66 5.49
N LEU A 124 8.84 4.59 4.79
CA LEU A 124 9.80 5.51 5.35
C LEU A 124 9.13 6.88 5.51
N ARG A 125 9.01 7.34 6.75
CA ARG A 125 8.43 8.65 7.08
C ARG A 125 9.54 9.59 7.48
N ILE A 126 9.61 10.73 6.83
CA ILE A 126 10.66 11.72 7.07
C ILE A 126 9.97 13.07 7.28
N THR A 127 10.39 13.81 8.30
CA THR A 127 9.94 15.21 8.46
C THR A 127 10.58 16.08 7.39
N GLU A 128 9.90 17.13 6.96
CA GLU A 128 10.42 18.07 5.97
C GLU A 128 11.80 18.62 6.37
N ARG A 129 12.02 18.87 7.66
CA ARG A 129 13.33 19.29 8.19
C ARG A 129 14.40 18.23 7.99
N ALA A 130 14.10 16.96 8.28
CA ALA A 130 15.04 15.86 8.11
C ALA A 130 15.33 15.59 6.63
N SER A 131 14.33 15.70 5.74
CA SER A 131 14.51 15.42 4.30
C SER A 131 15.52 16.37 3.64
N ARG A 132 15.62 17.62 4.11
CA ARG A 132 16.62 18.60 3.65
C ARG A 132 18.07 18.20 3.96
N SER A 133 18.27 17.32 4.95
CA SER A 133 19.60 16.81 5.31
C SER A 133 20.00 15.54 4.55
N ILE A 134 19.06 14.93 3.82
CA ILE A 134 19.25 13.70 3.07
C ILE A 134 19.42 14.07 1.60
N GLN A 135 20.58 13.75 1.03
CA GLN A 135 20.90 14.12 -0.35
C GLN A 135 19.87 13.57 -1.33
N GLY A 136 19.31 14.46 -2.15
CA GLY A 136 18.37 14.11 -3.22
C GLY A 136 16.91 13.96 -2.78
N PHE A 137 16.59 13.84 -1.50
CA PHE A 137 15.21 13.56 -1.06
C PHE A 137 14.31 14.80 -0.99
N ALA A 138 14.89 16.00 -0.84
CA ALA A 138 14.11 17.23 -0.72
C ALA A 138 13.18 17.44 -1.94
N GLY A 139 11.88 17.56 -1.68
CA GLY A 139 10.85 17.84 -2.69
C GLY A 139 10.47 16.66 -3.61
N GLN A 140 11.04 15.46 -3.40
CA GLN A 140 10.83 14.31 -4.30
C GLN A 140 9.78 13.29 -3.80
N PHE A 141 8.99 13.64 -2.80
CA PHE A 141 7.95 12.75 -2.29
C PHE A 141 6.63 12.99 -3.02
N LEU A 142 5.87 11.91 -3.25
CA LEU A 142 4.58 11.97 -3.95
C LEU A 142 3.49 12.68 -3.13
N ALA A 143 3.60 12.62 -1.82
CA ALA A 143 2.66 13.22 -0.89
C ALA A 143 3.40 13.79 0.32
N GLU A 144 2.98 14.98 0.71
CA GLU A 144 3.36 15.65 1.94
C GLU A 144 2.09 16.01 2.71
N SER A 145 2.09 15.78 4.01
CA SER A 145 1.00 16.20 4.89
C SER A 145 1.58 16.73 6.19
N ALA A 146 1.21 17.96 6.55
CA ALA A 146 1.65 18.61 7.78
C ALA A 146 3.18 18.59 8.03
N GLY A 147 3.98 18.80 6.99
CA GLY A 147 5.45 18.81 7.08
C GLY A 147 6.07 17.42 7.24
N VAL A 148 5.33 16.37 6.91
CA VAL A 148 5.79 14.98 6.92
C VAL A 148 5.58 14.35 5.56
N VAL A 149 6.62 13.69 5.07
CA VAL A 149 6.64 13.01 3.78
C VAL A 149 6.83 11.51 3.98
N THR A 150 6.24 10.71 3.10
CA THR A 150 6.30 9.24 3.16
C THR A 150 6.71 8.67 1.82
N ALA A 151 7.59 7.66 1.85
CA ALA A 151 7.98 6.88 0.68
C ALA A 151 7.77 5.39 0.96
N SER A 152 7.31 4.64 -0.05
CA SER A 152 7.38 3.17 -0.01
C SER A 152 8.81 2.74 -0.27
N ILE A 153 9.34 1.87 0.58
CA ILE A 153 10.71 1.36 0.48
C ILE A 153 10.74 -0.16 0.45
N LEU A 154 11.75 -0.70 -0.22
CA LEU A 154 12.11 -2.12 -0.19
C LEU A 154 13.57 -2.24 0.24
N CYS A 155 13.85 -3.09 1.22
CA CYS A 155 15.20 -3.29 1.76
C CYS A 155 15.75 -4.65 1.33
N GLY A 156 17.01 -4.67 0.91
CA GLY A 156 17.83 -5.85 0.70
C GLY A 156 18.95 -5.93 1.72
N GLN A 157 19.82 -6.92 1.61
CA GLN A 157 20.93 -7.10 2.55
C GLN A 157 21.99 -6.00 2.44
N HIS A 158 22.14 -5.39 1.25
CA HIS A 158 23.22 -4.46 0.94
C HIS A 158 22.74 -3.11 0.37
N GLY A 159 21.44 -2.86 0.38
CA GLY A 159 20.87 -1.61 -0.08
C GLY A 159 19.37 -1.53 0.14
N MET A 160 18.80 -0.38 -0.21
CA MET A 160 17.37 -0.17 -0.25
C MET A 160 16.97 0.61 -1.49
N ALA A 161 15.70 0.47 -1.87
CA ALA A 161 15.07 1.20 -2.94
C ALA A 161 13.89 2.01 -2.38
N ALA A 162 13.75 3.27 -2.77
CA ALA A 162 12.65 4.13 -2.38
C ALA A 162 11.88 4.63 -3.60
N LEU A 163 10.55 4.57 -3.56
CA LEU A 163 9.70 5.12 -4.61
C LEU A 163 9.48 6.62 -4.40
N LEU A 164 9.84 7.42 -5.39
CA LEU A 164 9.83 8.89 -5.35
C LEU A 164 9.32 9.45 -6.68
N GLN A 165 9.07 10.75 -6.75
CA GLN A 165 8.83 11.46 -8.01
C GLN A 165 10.16 11.98 -8.60
N ALA A 166 10.29 11.95 -9.93
CA ALA A 166 11.53 12.29 -10.64
C ALA A 166 12.00 13.73 -10.38
N HIS A 167 11.07 14.68 -10.41
CA HIS A 167 11.36 16.11 -10.32
C HIS A 167 10.88 16.68 -8.99
N PRO A 168 11.77 17.34 -8.23
CA PRO A 168 11.37 18.03 -7.02
C PRO A 168 10.29 19.06 -7.33
N THR A 169 9.16 19.02 -6.64
CA THR A 169 8.14 20.06 -6.76
C THR A 169 8.36 21.09 -5.65
N ALA A 170 8.50 22.36 -6.05
CA ALA A 170 8.78 23.47 -5.14
C ALA A 170 7.53 24.03 -4.43
N VAL A 171 6.36 23.42 -4.64
CA VAL A 171 5.07 24.07 -4.39
C VAL A 171 4.36 23.38 -3.25
N GLU A 172 4.03 24.15 -2.21
CA GLU A 172 2.97 23.84 -1.24
C GLU A 172 1.72 23.45 -2.03
N ARG A 173 1.47 22.14 -2.16
CA ARG A 173 0.36 21.67 -2.99
C ARG A 173 -0.94 22.03 -2.28
N ASP A 174 -1.74 22.87 -2.92
CA ASP A 174 -3.13 23.09 -2.54
C ASP A 174 -3.86 21.74 -2.63
N GLU A 175 -4.28 21.20 -1.48
CA GLU A 175 -4.95 19.90 -1.35
C GLU A 175 -6.20 19.79 -2.25
N ALA A 176 -6.74 20.94 -2.72
CA ALA A 176 -7.94 21.03 -3.54
C ALA A 176 -7.76 20.61 -5.01
N LEU A 177 -6.54 20.59 -5.56
CA LEU A 177 -6.28 20.19 -6.95
C LEU A 177 -5.43 18.92 -6.99
N ASP A 178 -5.91 17.88 -7.66
CA ASP A 178 -5.07 16.70 -7.96
C ASP A 178 -3.93 17.19 -8.86
N PRO A 179 -2.67 17.13 -8.40
CA PRO A 179 -1.55 17.67 -9.17
C PRO A 179 -1.42 16.96 -10.51
N GLN A 180 -0.79 17.65 -11.48
CA GLN A 180 -0.47 17.00 -12.76
C GLN A 180 0.30 15.70 -12.52
N PRO A 181 0.09 14.67 -13.36
CA PRO A 181 0.87 13.45 -13.29
C PRO A 181 2.37 13.74 -13.26
N VAL A 182 3.09 13.02 -12.40
CA VAL A 182 4.55 13.10 -12.28
C VAL A 182 5.15 11.73 -12.56
N GLU A 183 6.30 11.71 -13.21
CA GLU A 183 7.06 10.48 -13.40
C GLU A 183 7.53 9.94 -12.05
N LEU A 184 7.34 8.63 -11.85
CA LEU A 184 7.94 7.89 -10.75
C LEU A 184 9.36 7.45 -11.06
N ILE A 185 10.21 7.58 -10.06
CA ILE A 185 11.54 6.98 -10.05
C ILE A 185 11.67 6.03 -8.88
N VAL A 186 12.55 5.06 -9.03
CA VAL A 186 13.06 4.26 -7.94
C VAL A 186 14.46 4.73 -7.59
N ARG A 187 14.63 5.27 -6.40
CA ARG A 187 15.92 5.67 -5.87
C ARG A 187 16.58 4.51 -5.16
N GLN A 188 17.72 4.06 -5.69
CA GLN A 188 18.61 3.11 -5.03
C GLN A 188 19.55 3.82 -4.07
N LEU A 189 19.72 3.22 -2.89
CA LEU A 189 20.68 3.62 -1.88
C LEU A 189 21.44 2.36 -1.42
N GLY A 190 22.77 2.42 -1.40
CA GLY A 190 23.60 1.23 -1.21
C GLY A 190 23.91 0.51 -2.53
N THR A 191 24.40 -0.72 -2.44
CA THR A 191 25.00 -1.44 -3.59
C THR A 191 24.10 -2.54 -4.16
N ASP A 192 22.92 -2.73 -3.59
CA ASP A 192 21.98 -3.75 -4.05
C ASP A 192 21.07 -3.18 -5.16
N GLU A 193 21.43 -3.47 -6.41
CA GLU A 193 20.63 -3.06 -7.58
C GLU A 193 19.35 -3.91 -7.73
N SER A 194 19.35 -5.13 -7.16
CA SER A 194 18.25 -6.08 -7.35
C SER A 194 16.95 -5.58 -6.71
N VAL A 195 17.04 -4.90 -5.56
CA VAL A 195 15.88 -4.31 -4.89
C VAL A 195 15.30 -3.12 -5.66
N ALA A 196 16.15 -2.34 -6.34
CA ALA A 196 15.70 -1.25 -7.20
C ALA A 196 14.96 -1.79 -8.42
N TRP A 197 15.54 -2.77 -9.11
CA TRP A 197 14.91 -3.38 -10.28
C TRP A 197 13.60 -4.09 -9.95
N ARG A 198 13.52 -4.75 -8.79
CA ARG A 198 12.28 -5.37 -8.29
C ARG A 198 11.19 -4.32 -8.09
N LEU A 199 11.49 -3.19 -7.47
CA LEU A 199 10.52 -2.11 -7.27
C LEU A 199 10.10 -1.45 -8.59
N VAL A 200 11.03 -1.23 -9.53
CA VAL A 200 10.69 -0.74 -10.89
C VAL A 200 9.74 -1.72 -11.59
N SER A 201 10.07 -3.01 -11.54
CA SER A 201 9.26 -4.06 -12.18
C SER A 201 7.85 -4.13 -11.60
N LEU A 202 7.69 -3.93 -10.28
CA LEU A 202 6.37 -3.88 -9.63
C LEU A 202 5.52 -2.70 -10.08
N VAL A 203 6.13 -1.51 -10.22
CA VAL A 203 5.46 -0.31 -10.73
C VAL A 203 5.04 -0.49 -12.18
N GLN A 204 5.92 -1.03 -13.02
CA GLN A 204 5.63 -1.31 -14.42
C GLN A 204 4.56 -2.39 -14.59
N ALA A 205 4.57 -3.43 -13.75
CA ALA A 205 3.53 -4.46 -13.74
C ALA A 205 2.15 -3.89 -13.37
N TRP A 206 2.10 -2.95 -12.42
CA TRP A 206 0.86 -2.24 -12.09
C TRP A 206 0.32 -1.43 -13.28
N GLU A 207 1.20 -0.74 -14.02
CA GLU A 207 0.82 -0.01 -15.23
C GLU A 207 0.29 -0.96 -16.32
N MET A 208 1.00 -2.07 -16.57
CA MET A 208 0.60 -3.09 -17.54
C MET A 208 -0.72 -3.78 -17.17
N ALA A 209 -1.06 -3.84 -15.87
CA ALA A 209 -2.33 -4.34 -15.37
C ALA A 209 -3.47 -3.30 -15.45
N GLU A 210 -3.27 -2.19 -16.18
CA GLU A 210 -4.24 -1.10 -16.35
C GLU A 210 -4.62 -0.39 -15.03
N ARG A 211 -3.61 -0.19 -14.17
CA ARG A 211 -3.70 0.60 -12.93
C ARG A 211 -4.85 0.16 -12.02
N PRO A 212 -4.87 -1.10 -11.55
CA PRO A 212 -5.92 -1.58 -10.67
C PRO A 212 -6.05 -0.70 -9.41
N THR A 213 -7.28 -0.35 -9.05
CA THR A 213 -7.62 0.54 -7.92
C THR A 213 -8.49 -0.17 -6.88
N THR A 214 -8.60 0.42 -5.69
CA THR A 214 -9.48 -0.02 -4.60
C THR A 214 -10.96 -0.05 -4.99
N GLU A 215 -11.40 0.84 -5.89
CA GLU A 215 -12.79 0.87 -6.39
C GLU A 215 -13.14 -0.39 -7.22
N ARG A 216 -12.15 -1.00 -7.87
CA ARG A 216 -12.30 -2.25 -8.63
C ARG A 216 -12.04 -3.50 -7.79
N LEU A 217 -11.64 -3.32 -6.53
CA LEU A 217 -11.31 -4.42 -5.64
C LEU A 217 -12.59 -5.11 -5.16
N ARG A 218 -12.58 -6.44 -5.25
CA ARG A 218 -13.56 -7.34 -4.64
C ARG A 218 -12.90 -8.08 -3.50
N LEU A 219 -13.58 -8.10 -2.37
CA LEU A 219 -13.17 -8.80 -1.17
C LEU A 219 -14.17 -9.88 -0.84
N MET A 220 -13.67 -11.07 -0.55
CA MET A 220 -14.48 -12.18 -0.06
C MET A 220 -13.90 -12.68 1.25
N ALA A 221 -14.72 -12.75 2.30
CA ALA A 221 -14.28 -13.20 3.62
C ALA A 221 -14.97 -14.51 3.98
N TYR A 222 -14.18 -15.58 4.04
CA TYR A 222 -14.62 -16.92 4.41
C TYR A 222 -14.25 -17.20 5.87
N PRO A 223 -15.15 -17.79 6.67
CA PRO A 223 -14.81 -18.28 8.00
C PRO A 223 -13.67 -19.30 7.95
N LYS A 224 -12.78 -19.28 8.95
CA LYS A 224 -11.70 -20.28 9.10
C LYS A 224 -12.18 -21.72 9.31
N SER A 225 -13.44 -21.91 9.69
CA SER A 225 -14.06 -23.24 9.74
C SER A 225 -14.29 -23.86 8.36
N MET A 226 -14.19 -23.06 7.29
CA MET A 226 -14.20 -23.54 5.91
C MET A 226 -12.77 -23.81 5.41
N GLU A 227 -12.65 -24.66 4.41
CA GLU A 227 -11.39 -24.84 3.69
C GLU A 227 -10.96 -23.52 3.03
N PRO A 228 -9.64 -23.26 2.91
CA PRO A 228 -9.15 -22.10 2.20
C PRO A 228 -9.69 -22.13 0.75
N PRO A 229 -10.30 -21.03 0.27
CA PRO A 229 -10.84 -20.99 -1.08
C PRO A 229 -9.71 -21.05 -2.12
N GLU A 230 -9.92 -21.80 -3.18
CA GLU A 230 -9.13 -21.67 -4.41
C GLU A 230 -9.46 -20.32 -5.05
N THR A 231 -8.43 -19.55 -5.42
CA THR A 231 -8.59 -18.21 -6.01
C THR A 231 -7.46 -17.93 -6.99
N ASN A 232 -7.77 -17.13 -8.02
CA ASN A 232 -6.78 -16.55 -8.93
C ASN A 232 -6.25 -15.20 -8.43
N GLY A 233 -6.76 -14.70 -7.31
CA GLY A 233 -6.33 -13.47 -6.65
C GLY A 233 -5.40 -13.72 -5.47
N PHE A 234 -5.43 -12.79 -4.51
CA PHE A 234 -4.62 -12.85 -3.31
C PHE A 234 -5.40 -13.49 -2.16
N LEU A 235 -4.83 -14.52 -1.55
CA LEU A 235 -5.34 -15.11 -0.33
C LEU A 235 -4.56 -14.57 0.86
N ILE A 236 -5.24 -13.80 1.72
CA ILE A 236 -4.70 -13.30 2.99
C ILE A 236 -5.29 -14.11 4.13
N GLU A 237 -4.41 -14.70 4.92
CA GLU A 237 -4.77 -15.35 6.17
C GLU A 237 -4.93 -14.32 7.30
N LYS A 238 -6.09 -14.35 7.96
CA LYS A 238 -6.36 -13.65 9.23
C LYS A 238 -6.71 -14.71 10.30
N PRO A 239 -6.64 -14.38 11.61
CA PRO A 239 -6.88 -15.35 12.68
C PRO A 239 -8.18 -16.16 12.54
N GLU A 240 -9.29 -15.52 12.16
CA GLU A 240 -10.63 -16.15 12.10
C GLU A 240 -11.23 -16.20 10.69
N THR A 241 -10.53 -15.65 9.68
CA THR A 241 -11.04 -15.58 8.31
C THR A 241 -9.95 -15.83 7.27
N TRP A 242 -10.33 -16.47 6.17
CA TRP A 242 -9.62 -16.37 4.90
C TRP A 242 -10.17 -15.17 4.14
N LEU A 243 -9.31 -14.27 3.71
CA LEU A 243 -9.71 -13.11 2.92
C LEU A 243 -9.15 -13.26 1.51
N VAL A 244 -10.02 -13.28 0.52
CA VAL A 244 -9.65 -13.26 -0.90
C VAL A 244 -9.79 -11.85 -1.43
N LEU A 245 -8.81 -11.41 -2.20
CA LEU A 245 -8.76 -10.11 -2.86
C LEU A 245 -8.56 -10.30 -4.35
N GLU A 246 -9.48 -9.76 -5.14
CA GLU A 246 -9.47 -9.86 -6.60
C GLU A 246 -9.81 -8.50 -7.20
N TRP A 247 -9.15 -8.11 -8.28
CA TRP A 247 -9.60 -6.97 -9.07
C TRP A 247 -10.57 -7.45 -10.13
N GLY A 248 -11.78 -6.87 -10.16
CA GLY A 248 -12.77 -7.19 -11.18
C GLY A 248 -12.29 -6.77 -12.58
N GLU A 249 -12.75 -7.48 -13.61
CA GLU A 249 -12.55 -7.07 -15.00
C GLU A 249 -13.15 -5.67 -15.24
N VAL A 250 -12.51 -4.90 -16.14
CA VAL A 250 -13.07 -3.65 -16.63
C VAL A 250 -14.39 -3.99 -17.31
N ALA A 251 -15.51 -3.59 -16.71
CA ALA A 251 -16.77 -3.58 -17.44
C ALA A 251 -16.57 -2.70 -18.66
N ALA A 252 -16.51 -3.30 -19.86
CA ALA A 252 -16.55 -2.56 -21.11
C ALA A 252 -17.72 -1.59 -21.00
N ALA A 253 -17.41 -0.28 -21.02
CA ALA A 253 -18.43 0.75 -20.91
C ALA A 253 -19.51 0.41 -21.94
N ALA A 254 -20.71 0.09 -21.47
CA ALA A 254 -21.86 -0.06 -22.33
C ALA A 254 -21.99 1.27 -23.07
N THR A 255 -21.60 1.26 -24.35
CA THR A 255 -21.93 2.31 -25.29
C THR A 255 -23.45 2.34 -25.36
N ASN A 256 -24.05 3.25 -24.60
CA ASN A 256 -25.45 3.59 -24.76
C ASN A 256 -25.63 4.10 -26.20
N GLY A 257 -26.31 3.29 -27.01
CA GLY A 257 -26.85 3.69 -28.30
C GLY A 257 -28.10 4.54 -28.16
#